data_AF-A0A344PKZ8-F1
#
_entry.id   AF-A0A344PKZ8-F1
#
_cell.length_a   1.000
_cell.length_b   1.000
_cell.length_c   1.000
_cell.angle_alpha   90.00
_cell.angle_beta   90.00
_cell.angle_gamma   90.00
#
_symmetry.space_group_name_H-M   'P 1'
#
loop_
_entity.id
_entity.type
_entity.pdbx_description
1 polymer ?
#
loop_
_entity_poly.entity_id
_entity_poly.type
_entity_poly.pdbx_seq_one_letter_code
_entity_poly.pdbx_strand_id
1 'polypeptide(L)'
;MKNEAAANRPRKSLGGMTPLEYMLAVMNDAEQEPTRRDRMAMAAAPFVHARASDVVPGKKEQKQDAAEKVAAGKFAPRGGPRLAVSNG
;
A
#
# COMPACT_ATOMS: atom_id res chain seq x y z
N MET A 1 -7.40 22.60 2.10
CA MET A 1 -6.77 21.27 2.01
C MET A 1 -5.27 21.42 1.69
N LYS A 2 -4.44 21.90 2.63
CA LYS A 2 -3.01 22.23 2.35
C LYS A 2 -1.98 21.53 3.25
N ASN A 3 -2.36 20.52 4.04
CA ASN A 3 -1.51 20.01 5.12
C ASN A 3 -1.21 18.50 5.09
N GLU A 4 -1.34 17.81 3.95
CA GLU A 4 -0.96 16.38 3.90
C GLU A 4 0.56 16.20 3.77
N ALA A 5 1.25 17.09 3.05
CA ALA A 5 2.71 17.01 2.85
C ALA A 5 3.54 17.32 4.11
N ALA A 6 2.98 18.04 5.09
CA ALA A 6 3.68 18.37 6.34
C ALA A 6 3.56 17.26 7.41
N ALA A 7 2.48 16.46 7.36
CA ALA A 7 2.21 15.41 8.34
C ALA A 7 3.18 14.21 8.22
N ASN A 8 3.78 14.00 7.05
CA ASN A 8 4.68 12.87 6.77
C ASN A 8 6.17 13.26 6.68
N ARG A 9 6.57 14.43 7.19
CA ARG A 9 8.01 14.76 7.26
C ARG A 9 8.66 13.94 8.36
N PRO A 10 9.64 13.06 8.07
CA PRO A 10 10.34 12.31 9.09
C PRO A 10 11.06 13.30 10.02
N ARG A 11 10.77 13.24 11.32
CA ARG A 11 11.41 14.11 12.30
C ARG A 11 12.91 13.78 12.32
N LYS A 12 13.76 14.77 12.01
CA LYS A 12 15.21 14.62 12.19
C LYS A 12 15.53 14.40 13.66
N SER A 13 16.41 13.44 13.93
CA SER A 13 16.97 13.24 15.26
C SER A 13 17.94 14.37 15.60
N LEU A 14 18.42 14.43 16.85
CA LEU A 14 19.38 15.43 17.33
C LEU A 14 20.67 15.51 16.49
N GLY A 15 20.98 14.49 15.68
CA GLY A 15 22.13 14.44 14.77
C GLY A 15 21.84 14.87 13.32
N GLY A 16 20.67 15.43 13.01
CA GLY A 16 20.36 15.96 11.68
C GLY A 16 20.06 14.92 10.60
N MET A 17 20.16 13.64 10.93
CA MET A 17 19.69 12.50 10.12
C MET A 17 18.40 11.93 10.71
N THR A 18 17.52 11.47 9.83
CA THR A 18 16.38 10.63 10.18
C THR A 18 16.85 9.21 10.49
N PRO A 19 16.10 8.43 11.28
CA PRO A 19 16.45 7.04 11.54
C PRO A 19 16.64 6.21 10.27
N LEU A 20 15.80 6.42 9.25
CA LEU A 20 15.88 5.71 7.97
C LEU A 20 17.15 6.09 7.19
N GLU A 21 17.49 7.38 7.12
CA GLU A 21 18.73 7.85 6.46
C GLU A 21 19.97 7.22 7.10
N TYR A 22 19.99 7.10 8.43
CA TYR A 22 21.07 6.42 9.13
C TYR A 22 21.17 4.93 8.75
N MET A 23 20.04 4.20 8.74
CA MET A 23 20.04 2.78 8.38
C MET A 23 20.55 2.57 6.94
N LEU A 24 20.10 3.40 5.99
CA LEU A 24 20.55 3.33 4.60
C LEU A 24 22.04 3.68 4.43
N ALA A 25 22.54 4.67 5.18
CA ALA A 25 23.96 5.02 5.16
C ALA A 25 24.84 3.83 5.62
N VAL A 26 24.40 3.12 6.66
CA VAL A 26 25.11 1.93 7.16
C VAL A 26 25.10 0.78 6.16
N MET A 27 23.98 0.55 5.46
CA MET A 27 23.87 -0.51 4.46
C MET A 27 24.81 -0.28 3.26
N ASN A 28 25.04 0.99 2.89
CA ASN A 28 25.86 1.40 1.75
C ASN A 28 27.36 1.44 2.03
N ASP A 29 27.77 1.40 3.29
CA ASP A 29 29.18 1.47 3.69
C ASP A 29 29.80 0.06 3.77
N ALA A 30 30.75 -0.21 2.87
CA ALA A 30 31.41 -1.51 2.75
C ALA A 30 32.40 -1.81 3.90
N GLU A 31 32.83 -0.79 4.65
CA GLU A 31 33.70 -0.97 5.81
C GLU A 31 32.92 -1.39 7.08
N GLN A 32 31.59 -1.30 7.03
CA GLN A 32 30.75 -1.72 8.14
C GLN A 32 30.69 -3.24 8.26
N GLU A 33 30.64 -3.68 9.51
CA GLU A 33 30.52 -5.08 9.86
C GLU A 33 29.29 -5.73 9.17
N PRO A 34 29.44 -6.88 8.50
CA PRO A 34 28.37 -7.49 7.71
C PRO A 34 27.06 -7.72 8.48
N THR A 35 27.11 -8.25 9.71
CA THR A 35 25.90 -8.49 10.50
C THR A 35 25.19 -7.20 10.89
N ARG A 36 25.93 -6.10 11.08
CA ARG A 36 25.37 -4.77 11.31
C ARG A 36 24.62 -4.28 10.08
N ARG A 37 25.15 -4.50 8.87
CA ARG A 37 24.45 -4.16 7.62
C ARG A 37 23.15 -4.95 7.46
N ASP A 38 23.19 -6.26 7.72
CA ASP A 38 22.00 -7.12 7.64
C ASP A 38 20.92 -6.69 8.64
N ARG A 39 21.31 -6.38 9.88
CA ARG A 39 20.38 -5.89 10.91
C ARG A 39 19.75 -4.56 10.52
N MET A 40 20.50 -3.64 9.91
CA MET A 40 19.94 -2.38 9.42
C MET A 40 18.99 -2.61 8.25
N ALA A 41 19.29 -3.54 7.34
CA ALA A 41 18.41 -3.90 6.24
C ALA A 41 17.06 -4.44 6.73
N MET A 42 17.07 -5.35 7.71
CA MET A 42 15.85 -5.87 8.34
C MET A 42 15.02 -4.76 9.00
N ALA A 43 15.69 -3.84 9.72
CA ALA A 43 15.02 -2.73 10.40
C ALA A 43 14.44 -1.68 9.42
N ALA A 44 15.09 -1.47 8.27
CA ALA A 44 14.67 -0.50 7.26
C ALA A 44 13.54 -1.02 6.36
N ALA A 45 13.39 -2.34 6.19
CA ALA A 45 12.42 -2.96 5.30
C ALA A 45 10.96 -2.44 5.45
N PRO A 46 10.40 -2.22 6.67
CA PRO A 46 9.02 -1.74 6.83
C PRO A 46 8.80 -0.30 6.34
N PHE A 47 9.86 0.50 6.22
CA PHE A 47 9.78 1.89 5.79
C PHE A 47 9.88 2.04 4.27
N VAL A 48 10.55 1.09 3.59
CA VAL A 48 10.75 1.10 2.13
C VAL A 48 9.71 0.25 1.42
N HIS A 49 9.26 -0.84 2.06
CA HIS A 49 8.24 -1.73 1.52
C HIS A 49 6.97 -1.59 2.35
N ALA A 50 5.91 -1.09 1.72
CA ALA A 50 4.60 -1.06 2.33
C ALA A 50 4.19 -2.50 2.71
N ARG A 51 3.67 -2.68 3.92
CA ARG A 51 3.30 -4.02 4.40
C ARG A 51 2.17 -4.55 3.53
N ALA A 52 2.12 -5.86 3.33
CA ALA A 52 1.05 -6.49 2.57
C ALA A 52 -0.34 -6.14 3.14
N SER A 53 -0.48 -5.93 4.45
CA SER A 53 -1.73 -5.44 5.06
C SER A 53 -2.15 -4.04 4.61
N ASP A 54 -1.19 -3.22 4.21
CA ASP A 54 -1.38 -1.81 3.93
C ASP A 54 -1.60 -1.58 2.41
N VAL A 55 -1.17 -2.53 1.56
CA VAL A 55 -1.30 -2.47 0.09
C VAL A 55 -2.34 -3.46 -0.44
N VAL A 56 -2.49 -4.63 0.20
CA VAL A 56 -3.45 -5.63 -0.22
C VAL A 56 -4.75 -5.40 0.54
N PRO A 57 -5.88 -5.18 -0.15
CA PRO A 57 -7.18 -5.04 0.51
C PRO A 57 -7.43 -6.22 1.44
N GLY A 58 -8.09 -6.01 2.57
CA GLY A 58 -8.33 -7.07 3.54
C GLY A 58 -9.10 -8.24 2.92
N LYS A 59 -9.05 -9.43 3.54
CA LYS A 59 -9.77 -10.62 3.04
C LYS A 59 -11.26 -10.36 2.77
N LYS A 60 -11.88 -9.40 3.47
CA LYS A 60 -13.27 -8.97 3.25
C LYS A 60 -13.42 -8.17 1.95
N GLU A 61 -12.61 -7.14 1.75
CA GLU A 61 -12.60 -6.32 0.54
C GLU A 61 -12.23 -7.17 -0.69
N GLN A 62 -11.25 -8.08 -0.58
CA GLN A 62 -10.92 -9.02 -1.65
C GLN A 62 -12.11 -9.90 -2.08
N LYS A 63 -12.89 -10.40 -1.11
CA LYS A 63 -14.08 -11.20 -1.41
C LYS A 63 -15.16 -10.35 -2.08
N GLN A 64 -15.31 -9.11 -1.65
CA GLN A 64 -16.27 -8.18 -2.25
C GLN A 64 -15.86 -7.81 -3.68
N ASP A 65 -14.61 -7.42 -3.92
CA ASP A 65 -14.07 -7.15 -5.26
C ASP A 65 -14.22 -8.37 -6.18
N ALA A 66 -13.98 -9.58 -5.67
CA ALA A 66 -14.18 -10.80 -6.42
C ALA A 66 -15.66 -11.02 -6.78
N ALA A 67 -16.57 -10.78 -5.83
CA ALA A 67 -18.01 -10.88 -6.08
C ALA A 67 -18.49 -9.83 -7.10
N GLU A 68 -18.03 -8.59 -6.99
CA GLU A 68 -18.37 -7.49 -7.91
C GLU A 68 -17.86 -7.78 -9.34
N LYS A 69 -16.62 -8.26 -9.48
CA LYS A 69 -16.07 -8.69 -10.77
C LYS A 69 -16.89 -9.79 -11.43
N VAL A 70 -17.38 -10.75 -10.65
CA VAL A 70 -18.23 -11.84 -11.17
C VAL A 70 -19.62 -11.32 -11.53
N ALA A 71 -20.20 -10.44 -10.71
CA ALA A 71 -21.53 -9.87 -10.92
C ALA A 71 -21.63 -9.01 -12.20
N ALA A 72 -20.55 -8.37 -12.61
CA ALA A 72 -20.47 -7.60 -13.87
C ALA A 72 -20.03 -8.43 -15.09
N GLY A 73 -19.68 -9.69 -14.89
CA GLY A 73 -19.09 -10.55 -15.92
C GLY A 73 -20.11 -11.38 -16.70
N LYS A 74 -19.64 -12.51 -17.24
CA LYS A 74 -20.44 -13.44 -18.05
C LYS A 74 -21.67 -14.01 -17.32
N PHE A 75 -21.68 -13.97 -15.99
CA PHE A 75 -22.76 -14.47 -15.14
C PHE A 75 -23.68 -13.35 -14.62
N ALA A 76 -23.58 -12.13 -15.18
CA ALA A 76 -24.45 -11.02 -14.82
C ALA A 76 -25.93 -11.35 -15.08
N PRO A 77 -26.86 -10.92 -14.20
CA PRO A 77 -28.29 -11.11 -14.43
C PRO A 77 -28.72 -10.37 -15.70
N ARG A 78 -29.55 -11.02 -16.53
CA ARG A 78 -30.09 -10.38 -17.74
C ARG A 78 -31.05 -9.27 -17.34
N GLY A 79 -30.97 -8.13 -18.03
CA GLY A 79 -31.92 -7.03 -17.86
C GLY A 79 -33.35 -7.52 -18.06
N GLY A 80 -34.25 -7.10 -17.17
CA GLY A 80 -35.66 -7.47 -17.22
C GLY A 80 -36.36 -6.98 -18.49
N PRO A 81 -37.51 -7.58 -18.86
CA PRO A 81 -38.26 -7.19 -20.05
C PRO A 81 -38.73 -5.73 -19.95
N ARG A 82 -38.66 -5.00 -21.06
CA ARG A 82 -39.12 -3.60 -21.14
C ARG A 82 -40.63 -3.59 -21.35
N LEU A 83 -41.35 -2.81 -20.55
CA LEU A 83 -42.77 -2.55 -20.76
C LEU A 83 -42.91 -1.58 -21.94
N ALA A 84 -43.36 -2.08 -23.09
CA ALA A 84 -43.78 -1.24 -24.21
C ALA A 84 -45.29 -0.99 -24.07
N VAL A 85 -45.67 0.22 -23.68
CA VAL A 85 -47.07 0.66 -23.75
C VAL A 85 -47.28 1.31 -25.12
N SER A 86 -47.99 0.62 -26.00
CA SER A 86 -48.50 1.17 -27.24
C SER A 86 -49.89 1.74 -26.97
N ASN A 87 -49.97 3.01 -26.59
CA ASN A 87 -51.24 3.74 -26.59
C ASN A 87 -51.44 4.29 -28.01
N GLY A 88 -52.34 3.66 -28.75
CA GLY A 88 -52.84 4.15 -30.04
C GLY A 88 -53.82 5.30 -29.89
#